data_AF-A0A1H4YBA1-F1
#
_entry.id   AF-A0A1H4YBA1-F1
#
_cell.length_a   1.000
_cell.length_b   1.000
_cell.length_c   1.000
_cell.angle_alpha   90.00
_cell.angle_beta   90.00
_cell.angle_gamma   90.00
#
_symmetry.space_group_name_H-M   'P 1'
#
loop_
_entity.id
_entity.type
_entity.pdbx_description
1 polymer ?
#
loop_
_entity_poly.entity_id
_entity_poly.type
_entity_poly.pdbx_seq_one_letter_code
_entity_poly.pdbx_strand_id
1 'polypeptide(L)'
;MRMNYFLAALLLVAPLATPATIQARTHEGQAQAREGDIPPQAFETVGREVAAPPWSAACMTDHGPSQCYEPMWVYGSPDYVARFKDAF
;
A
#
# COMPACT_ATOMS: atom_id res chain seq x y z
N MET A 1 47.76 -22.61 29.44
CA MET A 1 46.36 -22.60 28.94
C MET A 1 45.48 -22.20 30.10
N ARG A 2 44.46 -21.33 30.01
CA ARG A 2 43.43 -21.16 28.97
C ARG A 2 42.74 -19.82 29.33
N MET A 3 42.88 -18.77 28.51
CA MET A 3 42.03 -18.40 27.38
C MET A 3 40.73 -17.67 27.79
N ASN A 4 40.75 -16.36 27.52
CA ASN A 4 39.69 -15.39 27.73
C ASN A 4 38.52 -15.69 26.78
N TYR A 5 37.38 -16.18 27.29
CA TYR A 5 36.16 -16.28 26.49
C TYR A 5 34.90 -16.07 27.34
N PHE A 6 34.66 -14.84 27.78
CA PHE A 6 33.37 -14.47 28.38
C PHE A 6 32.76 -13.19 27.76
N LEU A 7 33.07 -12.92 26.48
CA LEU A 7 32.43 -11.83 25.71
C LEU A 7 31.71 -12.30 24.43
N ALA A 8 31.67 -13.61 24.17
CA ALA A 8 31.06 -14.14 22.95
C ALA A 8 29.57 -14.55 23.10
N ALA A 9 28.98 -14.41 24.30
CA ALA A 9 27.64 -14.94 24.58
C ALA A 9 26.49 -13.90 24.45
N LEU A 10 26.79 -12.61 24.29
CA LEU A 10 25.75 -11.56 24.24
C LEU A 10 25.19 -11.26 22.84
N LEU A 11 25.69 -11.91 21.78
CA LEU A 11 25.26 -11.64 20.40
C LEU A 11 24.06 -12.47 19.92
N LEU A 12 23.44 -13.29 20.77
CA LEU A 12 22.37 -14.21 20.34
C LEU A 12 20.95 -13.78 20.72
N VAL A 13 20.75 -12.56 21.24
CA VAL A 13 19.39 -12.04 21.51
C VAL A 13 19.12 -10.81 20.67
N ALA A 14 18.97 -11.02 19.37
CA ALA A 14 18.23 -10.11 18.51
C ALA A 14 17.68 -10.88 17.29
N PRO A 15 16.55 -11.58 17.41
CA PRO A 15 15.74 -11.81 16.22
C PRO A 15 15.14 -10.45 15.86
N LEU A 16 15.65 -9.90 14.76
CA LEU A 16 15.06 -8.80 14.02
C LEU A 16 13.56 -9.05 13.90
N ALA A 17 12.74 -8.32 14.65
CA ALA A 17 11.36 -8.13 14.28
C ALA A 17 11.39 -7.35 12.98
N THR A 18 11.36 -8.04 11.85
CA THR A 18 10.99 -7.46 10.58
C THR A 18 9.53 -7.03 10.72
N PRO A 19 9.20 -5.73 10.81
CA PRO A 19 7.85 -5.36 10.46
C PRO A 19 7.67 -5.86 9.02
N ALA A 20 6.63 -6.66 8.79
CA ALA A 20 6.06 -6.80 7.45
C ALA A 20 5.46 -5.44 7.09
N THR A 21 6.31 -4.44 6.83
CA THR A 21 5.91 -3.31 6.03
C THR A 21 5.63 -3.90 4.66
N ILE A 22 4.35 -4.13 4.38
CA ILE A 22 3.84 -4.11 3.02
C ILE A 22 4.31 -2.76 2.48
N GLN A 23 5.42 -2.79 1.76
CA GLN A 23 5.94 -1.64 1.08
C GLN A 23 4.94 -1.39 -0.04
N ALA A 24 3.92 -0.57 0.25
CA ALA A 24 3.17 0.11 -0.77
C ALA A 24 4.25 0.77 -1.63
N ARG A 25 4.46 0.21 -2.83
CA ARG A 25 5.48 0.71 -3.74
C ARG A 25 5.09 2.15 -4.04
N THR A 26 5.71 3.10 -3.36
CA THR A 26 5.82 4.47 -3.85
C THR A 26 6.51 4.33 -5.19
N HIS A 27 5.72 4.53 -6.26
CA HIS A 27 6.15 4.45 -7.64
C HIS A 27 7.01 5.69 -7.95
N GLU A 28 8.17 5.77 -7.32
CA GLU A 28 9.24 6.68 -7.70
C GLU A 28 10.14 5.91 -8.66
N GLY A 29 9.91 6.07 -9.96
CA GLY A 29 10.69 5.34 -10.95
C GLY A 29 10.14 5.36 -12.36
N GLN A 30 10.37 6.49 -13.04
CA GLN A 30 10.84 6.53 -14.43
C GLN A 30 9.89 6.06 -15.55
N ALA A 31 9.34 7.08 -16.22
CA ALA A 31 9.45 7.28 -17.67
C ALA A 31 9.92 6.05 -18.49
N GLN A 32 8.96 5.30 -19.00
CA GLN A 32 9.14 4.66 -20.30
C GLN A 32 7.79 4.56 -21.02
N ALA A 33 7.35 5.71 -21.53
CA ALA A 33 6.40 5.74 -22.62
C ALA A 33 7.06 5.08 -23.84
N ARG A 34 6.46 4.00 -24.35
CA ARG A 34 6.66 3.58 -25.73
C ARG A 34 5.34 3.72 -26.48
N GLU A 35 5.40 4.63 -27.43
CA GLU A 35 4.66 4.76 -28.69
C GLU A 35 3.16 4.43 -28.66
N GLY A 36 2.35 5.47 -28.46
CA GLY A 36 0.89 5.40 -28.61
C GLY A 36 0.16 6.51 -27.85
N ASP A 37 0.47 7.77 -28.16
CA ASP A 37 -0.36 8.97 -27.93
C ASP A 37 -1.27 9.00 -26.68
N ILE A 38 -0.68 8.94 -25.49
CA ILE A 38 -1.28 9.55 -24.30
C ILE A 38 -0.21 10.44 -23.69
N PRO A 39 -0.42 11.78 -23.59
CA PRO A 39 0.52 12.63 -22.89
C PRO A 39 0.76 12.03 -21.51
N PRO A 40 2.01 11.95 -21.00
CA PRO A 40 2.22 11.65 -19.59
C PRO A 40 1.55 12.79 -18.84
N GLN A 41 0.32 12.55 -18.41
CA GLN A 41 -0.46 13.55 -17.73
C GLN A 41 0.28 13.74 -16.42
N ALA A 42 1.05 14.83 -16.34
CA ALA A 42 1.91 15.19 -15.21
C ALA A 42 1.08 15.61 -13.99
N PHE A 43 -0.05 14.95 -13.76
CA PHE A 43 -0.78 15.08 -12.51
C PHE A 43 -0.07 14.22 -11.47
N GLU A 44 0.15 14.81 -10.31
CA GLU A 44 0.53 14.07 -9.12
C GLU A 44 -0.55 13.01 -8.86
N THR A 45 -0.15 11.75 -8.75
CA THR A 45 -1.09 10.69 -8.36
C THR A 45 -1.30 10.82 -6.87
N VAL A 46 -2.54 11.08 -6.46
CA VAL A 46 -2.91 11.20 -5.05
C VAL A 46 -3.67 9.96 -4.60
N GLY A 47 -3.54 9.63 -3.32
CA GLY A 47 -4.31 8.58 -2.66
C GLY A 47 -5.32 9.17 -1.68
N ARG A 48 -6.49 8.55 -1.57
CA ARG A 48 -7.50 8.89 -0.56
C ARG A 48 -8.18 7.64 -0.02
N GLU A 49 -8.44 7.67 1.28
CA GLU A 49 -9.29 6.71 1.97
C GLU A 49 -10.77 7.08 1.81
N VAL A 50 -11.59 6.13 1.37
CA VAL A 50 -13.04 6.28 1.13
C VAL A 50 -13.80 5.11 1.72
N ALA A 51 -15.11 5.25 1.94
CA ALA A 51 -15.94 4.12 2.31
C ALA A 51 -15.89 3.05 1.21
N ALA A 52 -15.70 1.79 1.60
CA ALA A 52 -15.69 0.71 0.63
C ALA A 52 -17.10 0.48 0.09
N PRO A 53 -17.31 0.53 -1.24
CA PRO A 53 -18.60 0.19 -1.80
C PRO A 53 -18.89 -1.29 -1.56
N PRO A 54 -20.17 -1.69 -1.41
CA PRO A 54 -20.54 -3.08 -1.15
C PRO A 54 -20.01 -4.09 -2.17
N TRP A 55 -19.84 -3.66 -3.43
CA TRP A 55 -19.33 -4.49 -4.52
C TRP A 55 -17.81 -4.63 -4.53
N SER A 56 -17.08 -3.85 -3.73
CA SER A 56 -15.63 -3.93 -3.64
C SER A 56 -15.17 -5.23 -2.98
N ALA A 57 -13.91 -5.60 -3.21
CA ALA A 57 -13.30 -6.77 -2.58
C ALA A 57 -13.29 -6.69 -1.04
N ALA A 58 -13.24 -5.48 -0.46
CA ALA A 58 -13.27 -5.28 0.98
C ALA A 58 -14.61 -5.68 1.60
N CYS A 59 -15.72 -5.58 0.86
CA CYS A 59 -17.05 -5.92 1.38
C CYS A 59 -17.70 -7.15 0.75
N MET A 60 -16.95 -7.93 -0.04
CA MET A 60 -17.45 -9.14 -0.67
C MET A 60 -17.42 -10.30 0.33
N THR A 61 -18.55 -10.99 0.49
CA THR A 61 -18.66 -12.21 1.30
C THR A 61 -19.01 -13.40 0.40
N ASP A 62 -18.97 -14.61 0.95
CA ASP A 62 -19.45 -15.82 0.26
C ASP A 62 -20.95 -15.74 -0.11
N HIS A 63 -21.69 -14.83 0.54
CA HIS A 63 -23.10 -14.55 0.26
C HIS A 63 -23.30 -13.36 -0.69
N GLY A 64 -22.22 -12.76 -1.20
CA GLY A 64 -22.21 -11.63 -2.12
C GLY A 64 -21.84 -10.28 -1.50
N PRO A 65 -22.09 -9.18 -2.23
CA PRO A 65 -21.83 -7.81 -1.78
C PRO A 65 -22.57 -7.50 -0.48
N SER A 66 -21.86 -6.98 0.51
CA SER A 66 -22.45 -6.54 1.78
C SER A 66 -21.96 -5.13 2.13
N GLN A 67 -22.65 -4.40 2.99
CA GLN A 67 -22.07 -3.16 3.51
C GLN A 67 -21.00 -3.52 4.55
N CYS A 68 -19.78 -3.05 4.35
CA CYS A 68 -18.71 -3.17 5.33
C CYS A 68 -18.30 -1.77 5.78
N TYR A 69 -17.92 -1.64 7.06
CA TYR A 69 -17.38 -0.41 7.62
C TYR A 69 -15.87 -0.31 7.44
N GLU A 70 -15.31 -1.15 6.56
CA GLU A 70 -13.89 -1.11 6.23
C GLU A 70 -13.65 -0.06 5.16
N PRO A 71 -12.60 0.75 5.31
CA PRO A 71 -12.24 1.74 4.30
C PRO A 71 -11.48 1.10 3.14
N MET A 72 -11.50 1.76 1.97
CA MET A 72 -10.65 1.41 0.83
C MET A 72 -9.83 2.60 0.35
N TRP A 73 -8.67 2.34 -0.25
CA TRP A 73 -7.85 3.37 -0.87
C TRP A 73 -8.14 3.47 -2.36
N VAL A 74 -8.41 4.69 -2.84
CA VAL A 74 -8.47 5.03 -4.26
C VAL A 74 -7.27 5.89 -4.63
N TYR A 75 -6.70 5.63 -5.81
CA TYR A 75 -5.54 6.34 -6.34
C TYR A 75 -5.84 6.85 -7.75
N GLY A 76 -5.32 8.02 -8.10
CA GLY A 76 -5.44 8.57 -9.45
C GLY A 76 -5.16 10.06 -9.49
N SER A 77 -5.62 10.74 -10.54
CA SER A 77 -5.56 12.20 -10.59
C SER A 77 -6.41 12.81 -9.46
N PRO A 78 -6.09 14.03 -9.01
CA PRO A 78 -6.90 14.71 -8.00
C PRO A 78 -8.39 14.78 -8.37
N ASP A 79 -8.70 15.07 -9.64
CA ASP A 79 -10.08 15.13 -10.14
C ASP A 79 -10.77 13.76 -10.15
N TYR A 80 -10.04 12.68 -10.44
CA TYR A 80 -10.58 11.32 -10.37
C TYR A 80 -10.90 10.95 -8.93
N VAL A 81 -9.94 11.16 -8.02
CA VAL A 81 -10.09 10.85 -6.60
C VAL A 81 -11.18 11.70 -5.93
N ALA A 82 -11.36 12.96 -6.37
CA ALA A 82 -12.42 13.84 -5.87
C ALA A 82 -13.84 13.31 -6.13
N ARG A 83 -14.05 12.48 -7.17
CA ARG A 83 -15.37 11.88 -7.48
C ARG A 83 -15.86 10.92 -6.40
N PHE A 84 -14.96 10.38 -5.58
CA PHE A 84 -15.29 9.44 -4.53
C PHE A 84 -15.56 10.12 -3.18
N LYS A 85 -15.50 11.47 -3.11
CA LYS A 85 -15.72 12.22 -1.86
C LYS A 85 -17.14 12.05 -1.32
N ASP A 86 -18.12 11.93 -2.21
CA ASP A 86 -19.54 11.80 -1.88
C ASP A 86 -20.11 10.44 -2.32
N ALA A 87 -19.25 9.50 -2.72
CA ALA A 87 -19.66 8.19 -3.19
C ALA A 87 -19.45 7.15 -2.09
N PHE A 88 -20.57 6.53 -1.70
CA PHE A 88 -20.72 5.40 -0.77
C PHE A 88 -20.70 5.75 0.72
#